data_AF-A0A9D6DLU2-F1
#
_entry.id   AF-A0A9D6DLU2-F1
#
_cell.length_a   1.000
_cell.length_b   1.000
_cell.length_c   1.000
_cell.angle_alpha   90.00
_cell.angle_beta   90.00
_cell.angle_gamma   90.00
#
_symmetry.space_group_name_H-M   'P 1'
#
loop_
_entity.id
_entity.type
_entity.pdbx_description
1 polymer ?
#
loop_
_entity_poly.entity_id
_entity_poly.type
_entity_poly.pdbx_seq_one_letter_code
_entity_poly.pdbx_strand_id
1 'polypeptide(L)'
;AKTLGVACALGAALLTRRAALGFGAPPAVALVAAVALLWAGPMAWGALSGMEVTLAALLVAAALLAHARDRLAWSAGWAALAVLARPEALLLVPFLALARPLTRRRALTFTLVTLAALAPMILFSLWTAGTPYPATAAAKVEGGLLGWLGGVREPIARTLLLRPWEFLREWVGWLWMTHGLVPVLLVPALGLAWARGGRALGVPALVLLVHPLGMALLAPYRGPAFQEGRYSIHLLPLVFVALAAMARKTRPWALAAYLALALVPLVPAAGRYAWAVQNINAMQVHLGRWVATHLPQTARIAVNDVGAIAYFSRREVIDLMGLVTPEIIPYRREGESGVLRYIALTCPDHVIVFPAWFPQLTARADLLEPVYRVRLERNEVAGAAEMVAYRLRRCAV
;
A
#
# COMPACT_ATOMS: atom_id res chain seq x y z
N ALA A 1 -1.96 -8.58 15.79
CA ALA A 1 -1.55 -7.96 14.50
C ALA A 1 -0.03 -7.95 14.32
N LYS A 2 0.75 -7.19 15.10
CA LYS A 2 2.22 -7.06 14.89
C LYS A 2 2.99 -8.38 14.94
N THR A 3 2.68 -9.28 15.87
CA THR A 3 3.29 -10.63 15.93
C THR A 3 3.08 -11.41 14.64
N LEU A 4 1.87 -11.35 14.06
CA LEU A 4 1.57 -11.96 12.77
C LEU A 4 2.35 -11.27 11.63
N GLY A 5 2.45 -9.94 11.66
CA GLY A 5 3.25 -9.18 10.70
C GLY A 5 4.73 -9.60 10.68
N VAL A 6 5.33 -9.77 11.85
CA VAL A 6 6.71 -10.29 12.01
C VAL A 6 6.82 -11.74 11.53
N ALA A 7 5.89 -12.61 11.91
CA ALA A 7 5.87 -14.00 11.46
C ALA A 7 5.78 -14.10 9.93
N CYS A 8 4.91 -13.30 9.30
CA CYS A 8 4.79 -13.21 7.85
C CYS A 8 6.08 -12.69 7.20
N ALA A 9 6.76 -11.71 7.81
CA ALA A 9 8.02 -11.20 7.28
C ALA A 9 9.13 -12.26 7.29
N LEU A 10 9.27 -12.98 8.40
CA LEU A 10 10.20 -14.11 8.52
C LEU A 10 9.86 -15.23 7.53
N GLY A 11 8.58 -15.58 7.41
CA GLY A 11 8.10 -16.54 6.43
C GLY A 11 8.43 -16.12 4.99
N ALA A 12 8.19 -14.85 4.64
CA ALA A 12 8.50 -14.31 3.32
C ALA A 12 10.00 -14.45 3.02
N ALA A 13 10.88 -14.12 3.97
CA ALA A 13 12.32 -14.28 3.81
C ALA A 13 12.74 -15.75 3.61
N LEU A 14 12.19 -16.67 4.39
CA LEU A 14 12.46 -18.10 4.24
C LEU A 14 12.01 -18.63 2.88
N LEU A 15 10.83 -18.22 2.39
CA LEU A 15 10.33 -18.62 1.09
C LEU A 15 11.09 -17.94 -0.07
N THR A 16 11.51 -16.69 0.08
CA THR A 16 12.40 -15.99 -0.86
C THR A 16 13.72 -16.73 -1.01
N ARG A 17 14.35 -17.15 0.10
CA ARG A 17 15.58 -17.99 0.05
C ARG A 17 15.32 -19.28 -0.73
N ARG A 18 14.24 -19.98 -0.43
CA ARG A 18 13.89 -21.24 -1.11
C ARG A 18 13.57 -21.03 -2.58
N ALA A 19 12.92 -19.92 -2.95
CA ALA A 19 12.64 -19.56 -4.34
C ALA A 19 13.94 -19.26 -5.10
N ALA A 20 14.84 -18.47 -4.51
CA ALA A 20 16.16 -18.18 -5.09
C ALA A 20 16.96 -19.47 -5.34
N LEU A 21 16.99 -20.40 -4.38
CA LEU A 21 17.57 -21.73 -4.55
C LEU A 21 16.90 -22.51 -5.69
N GLY A 22 15.56 -22.47 -5.77
CA GLY A 22 14.78 -23.12 -6.84
C GLY A 22 15.09 -22.58 -8.24
N PHE A 23 15.51 -21.32 -8.34
CA PHE A 23 16.00 -20.72 -9.59
C PHE A 23 17.52 -20.85 -9.79
N GLY A 24 18.19 -21.66 -8.96
CA GLY A 24 19.60 -22.00 -9.11
C GLY A 24 20.59 -20.97 -8.55
N ALA A 25 20.18 -20.11 -7.62
CA ALA A 25 21.11 -19.27 -6.88
C ALA A 25 21.95 -20.11 -5.89
N PRO A 26 23.23 -19.78 -5.68
CA PRO A 26 24.05 -20.43 -4.66
C PRO A 26 23.48 -20.27 -3.24
N PRO A 27 23.70 -21.22 -2.31
CA PRO A 27 23.13 -21.16 -0.96
C PRO A 27 23.45 -19.88 -0.17
N ALA A 28 24.68 -19.37 -0.27
CA ALA A 28 25.09 -18.14 0.40
C ALA A 28 24.35 -16.92 -0.16
N VAL A 29 24.16 -16.86 -1.48
CA VAL A 29 23.46 -15.77 -2.17
C VAL A 29 21.98 -15.79 -1.84
N ALA A 30 21.37 -16.98 -1.82
CA ALA A 30 19.98 -17.15 -1.44
C ALA A 30 19.74 -16.77 0.04
N LEU A 31 20.70 -17.02 0.93
CA LEU A 31 20.64 -16.54 2.31
C LEU A 31 20.73 -15.01 2.37
N VAL A 32 21.66 -14.41 1.63
CA VAL A 32 21.79 -12.94 1.54
C VAL A 32 20.50 -12.30 1.01
N ALA A 33 19.86 -12.87 -0.01
CA ALA A 33 18.57 -12.39 -0.52
C ALA A 33 17.47 -12.35 0.56
N ALA A 34 17.43 -13.36 1.44
CA ALA A 34 16.48 -13.40 2.54
C ALA A 34 16.81 -12.41 3.66
N VAL A 35 18.08 -12.30 4.05
CA VAL A 35 18.52 -11.33 5.06
C VAL A 35 18.29 -9.91 4.56
N ALA A 36 18.64 -9.61 3.31
CA ALA A 36 18.43 -8.31 2.69
C ALA A 36 16.95 -7.93 2.58
N LEU A 37 16.06 -8.90 2.35
CA LEU A 37 14.62 -8.68 2.43
C LEU A 37 14.19 -8.25 3.84
N LEU A 38 14.66 -8.94 4.88
CA LEU A 38 14.34 -8.56 6.27
C LEU A 38 14.93 -7.21 6.65
N TRP A 39 16.09 -6.87 6.09
CA TRP A 39 16.80 -5.61 6.32
C TRP A 39 16.32 -4.47 5.41
N ALA A 40 15.34 -4.71 4.54
CA ALA A 40 14.67 -3.64 3.82
C ALA A 40 13.81 -2.84 4.82
N GLY A 41 14.10 -1.55 4.98
CA GLY A 41 13.32 -0.65 5.85
C GLY A 41 11.79 -0.77 5.66
N PRO A 42 11.27 -0.77 4.42
CA PRO A 42 9.85 -1.02 4.15
C PRO A 42 9.31 -2.35 4.69
N MET A 43 10.10 -3.42 4.61
CA MET A 43 9.70 -4.74 5.10
C MET A 43 9.62 -4.75 6.63
N ALA A 44 10.58 -4.12 7.31
CA ALA A 44 10.57 -3.96 8.77
C ALA A 44 9.38 -3.08 9.23
N TRP A 45 9.14 -1.96 8.53
CA TRP A 45 7.95 -1.12 8.76
C TRP A 45 6.67 -1.92 8.58
N GLY A 46 6.56 -2.69 7.50
CA GLY A 46 5.40 -3.53 7.20
C GLY A 46 5.14 -4.59 8.26
N ALA A 47 6.20 -5.18 8.82
CA ALA A 47 6.08 -6.18 9.89
C ALA A 47 5.50 -5.59 11.18
N LEU A 48 5.73 -4.31 11.44
CA LEU A 48 5.36 -3.63 12.69
C LEU A 48 4.15 -2.69 12.54
N SER A 49 3.69 -2.41 11.32
CA SER A 49 2.55 -1.52 11.05
C SER A 49 1.20 -2.15 11.45
N GLY A 50 1.13 -3.48 11.49
CA GLY A 50 -0.13 -4.21 11.69
C GLY A 50 -0.96 -4.34 10.41
N MET A 51 -0.42 -3.90 9.26
CA MET A 51 -1.03 -4.06 7.94
C MET A 51 -0.70 -5.43 7.32
N GLU A 52 -1.48 -5.78 6.30
CA GLU A 52 -1.40 -7.00 5.51
C GLU A 52 -0.21 -7.07 4.52
N VAL A 53 0.65 -6.05 4.50
CA VAL A 53 1.73 -5.93 3.51
C VAL A 53 2.76 -7.06 3.56
N THR A 54 3.12 -7.54 4.77
CA THR A 54 4.04 -8.69 4.90
C THR A 54 3.37 -10.02 4.62
N LEU A 55 2.04 -10.12 4.83
CA LEU A 55 1.26 -11.27 4.38
C LEU A 55 1.28 -11.35 2.85
N ALA A 56 1.08 -10.23 2.16
CA ALA A 56 1.17 -10.21 0.70
C ALA A 56 2.57 -10.56 0.19
N ALA A 57 3.63 -10.05 0.83
CA ALA A 57 5.00 -10.44 0.50
C ALA A 57 5.26 -11.94 0.72
N LEU A 58 4.73 -12.52 1.82
CA LEU A 58 4.79 -13.96 2.07
C LEU A 58 4.10 -14.75 0.96
N LEU A 59 2.90 -14.35 0.55
CA LEU A 59 2.11 -15.03 -0.48
C LEU A 59 2.77 -14.91 -1.86
N VAL A 60 3.37 -13.76 -2.19
CA VAL A 60 4.18 -13.61 -3.40
C VAL A 60 5.42 -14.51 -3.34
N ALA A 61 6.14 -14.56 -2.23
CA ALA A 61 7.28 -15.46 -2.06
C ALA A 61 6.88 -16.95 -2.19
N ALA A 62 5.71 -17.32 -1.67
CA ALA A 62 5.14 -18.66 -1.82
C ALA A 62 4.78 -18.98 -3.28
N ALA A 63 4.19 -18.03 -4.01
CA ALA A 63 3.89 -18.15 -5.43
C ALA A 63 5.17 -18.34 -6.26
N LEU A 64 6.21 -17.54 -5.99
CA LEU A 64 7.51 -17.66 -6.64
C LEU A 64 8.18 -19.01 -6.36
N LEU A 65 8.14 -19.50 -5.12
CA LEU A 65 8.68 -20.81 -4.78
C LEU A 65 7.92 -21.95 -5.49
N ALA A 66 6.59 -21.91 -5.48
CA ALA A 66 5.76 -22.88 -6.18
C ALA A 66 6.04 -22.86 -7.69
N HIS A 67 6.21 -21.66 -8.27
CA HIS A 67 6.56 -21.46 -9.66
C HIS A 67 7.95 -21.98 -10.02
N ALA A 68 8.95 -21.75 -9.16
CA ALA A 68 10.29 -22.30 -9.31
C ALA A 68 10.28 -23.84 -9.35
N ARG A 69 9.40 -24.46 -8.54
CA ARG A 69 9.22 -25.92 -8.45
C ARG A 69 8.20 -26.49 -9.44
N ASP A 70 7.73 -25.69 -10.40
CA ASP A 70 6.71 -26.06 -11.39
C ASP A 70 5.39 -26.61 -10.82
N ARG A 71 5.00 -26.11 -9.64
CA ARG A 71 3.73 -26.48 -8.99
C ARG A 71 2.63 -25.52 -9.42
N LEU A 72 2.05 -25.77 -10.60
CA LEU A 72 1.05 -24.89 -11.25
C LEU A 72 -0.08 -24.42 -10.32
N ALA A 73 -0.81 -25.36 -9.71
CA ALA A 73 -1.98 -25.02 -8.88
C ALA A 73 -1.59 -24.19 -7.64
N TRP A 74 -0.47 -24.52 -7.01
CA TRP A 74 0.04 -23.76 -5.86
C TRP A 74 0.54 -22.37 -6.26
N SER A 75 1.20 -22.23 -7.41
CA SER A 75 1.61 -20.92 -7.93
C SER A 75 0.41 -20.01 -8.17
N ALA A 76 -0.63 -20.53 -8.83
CA ALA A 76 -1.88 -19.82 -9.05
C ALA A 76 -2.61 -19.48 -7.73
N GLY A 77 -2.71 -20.45 -6.80
CA GLY A 77 -3.37 -20.27 -5.52
C GLY A 77 -2.72 -19.20 -4.65
N TRP A 78 -1.40 -19.24 -4.48
CA TRP A 78 -0.69 -18.23 -3.69
C TRP A 78 -0.72 -16.85 -4.34
N ALA A 79 -0.63 -16.78 -5.67
CA ALA A 79 -0.77 -15.50 -6.38
C ALA A 79 -2.17 -14.92 -6.20
N ALA A 80 -3.22 -15.72 -6.32
CA ALA A 80 -4.61 -15.30 -6.12
C ALA A 80 -4.86 -14.79 -4.69
N LEU A 81 -4.35 -15.51 -3.68
CA LEU A 81 -4.41 -15.06 -2.29
C LEU A 81 -3.60 -13.77 -2.06
N ALA A 82 -2.48 -13.59 -2.75
CA ALA A 82 -1.73 -12.34 -2.70
C ALA A 82 -2.56 -11.16 -3.22
N VAL A 83 -3.39 -11.36 -4.27
CA VAL A 83 -4.32 -10.33 -4.77
C VAL A 83 -5.37 -9.96 -3.72
N LEU A 84 -5.90 -10.95 -2.98
CA LEU A 84 -6.84 -10.69 -1.88
C LEU A 84 -6.21 -9.89 -0.74
N ALA A 85 -4.95 -10.18 -0.41
CA ALA A 85 -4.22 -9.40 0.59
C ALA A 85 -3.94 -7.99 0.07
N ARG A 86 -3.50 -7.85 -1.19
CA ARG A 86 -3.09 -6.60 -1.82
C ARG A 86 -3.47 -6.60 -3.31
N PRO A 87 -4.43 -5.76 -3.75
CA PRO A 87 -4.91 -5.76 -5.13
C PRO A 87 -3.82 -5.55 -6.18
N GLU A 88 -2.75 -4.82 -5.84
CA GLU A 88 -1.63 -4.55 -6.75
C GLU A 88 -0.90 -5.83 -7.18
N ALA A 89 -0.95 -6.89 -6.37
CA ALA A 89 -0.37 -8.19 -6.69
C ALA A 89 -1.05 -8.86 -7.90
N LEU A 90 -2.24 -8.39 -8.33
CA LEU A 90 -2.89 -8.84 -9.56
C LEU A 90 -1.96 -8.69 -10.77
N LEU A 91 -1.09 -7.66 -10.78
CA LEU A 91 -0.14 -7.44 -11.85
C LEU A 91 0.82 -8.62 -12.03
N LEU A 92 1.13 -9.41 -10.99
CA LEU A 92 2.05 -10.55 -11.07
C LEU A 92 1.40 -11.79 -11.71
N VAL A 93 0.10 -11.97 -11.56
CA VAL A 93 -0.66 -13.15 -12.02
C VAL A 93 -0.44 -13.46 -13.51
N PRO A 94 -0.64 -12.52 -14.47
CA PRO A 94 -0.43 -12.81 -15.88
C PRO A 94 1.03 -13.13 -16.20
N PHE A 95 2.00 -12.53 -15.52
CA PHE A 95 3.41 -12.83 -15.78
C PHE A 95 3.79 -14.23 -15.29
N LEU A 96 3.25 -14.70 -14.16
CA LEU A 96 3.42 -16.10 -13.73
C LEU A 96 2.76 -17.08 -14.71
N ALA A 97 1.59 -16.73 -15.27
CA ALA A 97 0.92 -17.54 -16.28
C ALA A 97 1.76 -17.63 -17.58
N LEU A 98 2.31 -16.51 -18.06
CA LEU A 98 3.06 -16.41 -19.33
C LEU A 98 4.54 -16.83 -19.24
N ALA A 99 5.05 -17.08 -18.03
CA ALA A 99 6.43 -17.47 -17.77
C ALA A 99 6.81 -18.86 -18.31
N ARG A 100 5.82 -19.69 -18.66
CA ARG A 100 6.00 -21.00 -19.30
C ARG A 100 5.01 -21.15 -20.47
N PRO A 101 5.12 -22.17 -21.34
CA PRO A 101 4.18 -22.36 -22.43
C PRO A 101 2.72 -22.30 -21.98
N LEU A 102 1.93 -21.47 -22.65
CA LEU A 102 0.55 -21.20 -22.27
C LEU A 102 -0.36 -22.34 -22.78
N THR A 103 -0.49 -23.39 -21.98
CA THR A 103 -1.47 -24.47 -22.22
C THR A 103 -2.86 -24.05 -21.74
N ARG A 104 -3.93 -24.63 -22.32
CA ARG A 104 -5.31 -24.41 -21.84
C ARG A 104 -5.43 -24.65 -20.33
N ARG A 105 -4.82 -25.73 -19.83
CA ARG A 105 -4.78 -26.03 -18.39
C ARG A 105 -4.16 -24.91 -17.57
N ARG A 106 -3.02 -24.35 -18.02
CA ARG A 106 -2.33 -23.26 -17.31
C ARG A 106 -3.17 -21.99 -17.29
N ALA A 107 -3.69 -21.58 -18.45
CA ALA A 107 -4.55 -20.41 -18.57
C ALA A 107 -5.79 -20.55 -17.66
N LEU A 108 -6.53 -21.65 -17.78
CA LEU A 108 -7.70 -21.92 -16.96
C LEU A 108 -7.37 -21.98 -15.47
N THR A 109 -6.25 -22.57 -15.06
CA THR A 109 -5.89 -22.65 -13.64
C THR A 109 -5.65 -21.25 -13.06
N PHE A 110 -4.84 -20.41 -13.71
CA PHE A 110 -4.59 -19.06 -13.21
C PHE A 110 -5.86 -18.20 -13.23
N THR A 111 -6.67 -18.28 -14.28
CA THR A 111 -7.93 -17.52 -14.38
C THR A 111 -8.95 -17.97 -13.35
N LEU A 112 -9.31 -19.26 -13.31
CA LEU A 112 -10.37 -19.76 -12.44
C LEU A 112 -10.01 -19.65 -10.96
N VAL A 113 -8.76 -19.93 -10.58
CA VAL A 113 -8.33 -19.80 -9.18
C VAL A 113 -8.34 -18.34 -8.73
N THR A 114 -7.90 -17.42 -9.60
CA THR A 114 -7.95 -15.98 -9.28
C THR A 114 -9.39 -15.49 -9.17
N LEU A 115 -10.26 -15.86 -10.12
CA LEU A 115 -11.68 -15.51 -10.06
C LEU A 115 -12.37 -16.11 -8.84
N ALA A 116 -12.12 -17.37 -8.51
CA ALA A 116 -12.70 -18.02 -7.33
C ALA A 116 -12.25 -17.35 -6.02
N ALA A 117 -10.99 -16.92 -5.93
CA ALA A 117 -10.50 -16.18 -4.77
C ALA A 117 -11.15 -14.79 -4.66
N LEU A 118 -11.28 -14.07 -5.78
CA LEU A 118 -11.82 -12.70 -5.78
C LEU A 118 -13.35 -12.65 -5.69
N ALA A 119 -14.06 -13.70 -6.13
CA ALA A 119 -15.52 -13.71 -6.22
C ALA A 119 -16.22 -13.34 -4.90
N PRO A 120 -15.86 -13.88 -3.72
CA PRO A 120 -16.49 -13.48 -2.46
C PRO A 120 -16.34 -11.98 -2.17
N MET A 121 -15.17 -11.41 -2.41
CA MET A 121 -14.90 -9.98 -2.20
C MET A 121 -15.68 -9.11 -3.18
N ILE A 122 -15.74 -9.51 -4.46
CA ILE A 122 -16.50 -8.81 -5.49
C ILE A 122 -18.00 -8.85 -5.17
N LEU A 123 -18.54 -10.01 -4.82
CA LEU A 123 -19.95 -10.17 -4.45
C LEU A 123 -20.30 -9.35 -3.20
N PHE A 124 -19.43 -9.35 -2.20
CA PHE A 124 -19.60 -8.52 -1.01
C PHE A 124 -19.58 -7.02 -1.34
N SER A 125 -18.68 -6.60 -2.24
CA SER A 125 -18.59 -5.20 -2.69
C SER A 125 -19.80 -4.78 -3.52
N LEU A 126 -20.33 -5.67 -4.37
CA LEU A 126 -21.57 -5.43 -5.11
C LEU A 126 -22.77 -5.30 -4.17
N TRP A 127 -22.86 -6.17 -3.15
CA TRP A 127 -23.95 -6.15 -2.19
C TRP A 127 -23.94 -4.90 -1.29
N THR A 128 -22.76 -4.44 -0.87
CA THR A 128 -22.63 -3.32 0.08
C THR A 128 -22.45 -1.96 -0.59
N ALA A 129 -21.70 -1.90 -1.69
CA ALA A 129 -21.29 -0.65 -2.34
C ALA A 129 -21.81 -0.52 -3.77
N GLY A 130 -22.52 -1.52 -4.31
CA GLY A 130 -23.05 -1.48 -5.68
C GLY A 130 -21.99 -1.52 -6.78
N THR A 131 -20.72 -1.80 -6.45
CA THR A 131 -19.60 -1.81 -7.41
C THR A 131 -18.73 -3.05 -7.21
N PRO A 132 -17.97 -3.51 -8.23
CA PRO A 132 -17.16 -4.73 -8.12
C PRO A 132 -15.89 -4.54 -7.28
N TYR A 133 -15.69 -3.36 -6.69
CA TYR A 133 -14.57 -3.02 -5.81
C TYR A 133 -15.10 -2.33 -4.53
N PRO A 134 -14.36 -2.35 -3.41
CA PRO A 134 -14.83 -1.76 -2.17
C PRO A 134 -15.04 -0.24 -2.25
N ALA A 135 -16.00 0.31 -1.50
CA ALA A 135 -16.23 1.76 -1.40
C ALA A 135 -14.96 2.54 -0.99
N THR A 136 -14.12 1.93 -0.16
CA THR A 136 -12.83 2.50 0.25
C THR A 136 -11.84 2.66 -0.91
N ALA A 137 -11.91 1.81 -1.93
CA ALA A 137 -11.15 1.97 -3.17
C ALA A 137 -11.75 3.12 -4.01
N ALA A 138 -13.08 3.18 -4.13
CA ALA A 138 -13.79 4.24 -4.84
C ALA A 138 -13.46 5.64 -4.28
N ALA A 139 -13.33 5.76 -2.95
CA ALA A 139 -12.97 7.00 -2.27
C ALA A 139 -11.51 7.41 -2.49
N LYS A 140 -10.61 6.46 -2.76
CA LYS A 140 -9.16 6.71 -2.87
C LYS A 140 -8.68 6.91 -4.29
N VAL A 141 -9.25 6.23 -5.28
CA VAL A 141 -8.72 6.27 -6.65
C VAL A 141 -8.75 7.70 -7.22
N GLU A 142 -7.61 8.18 -7.70
CA GLU A 142 -7.37 9.54 -8.16
C GLU A 142 -7.40 9.66 -9.71
N GLY A 143 -7.79 8.60 -10.43
CA GLY A 143 -7.82 8.57 -11.90
C GLY A 143 -7.62 7.17 -12.48
N GLY A 144 -7.03 7.08 -13.66
CA GLY A 144 -6.76 5.80 -14.34
C GLY A 144 -8.03 5.07 -14.77
N LEU A 145 -7.91 3.79 -15.14
CA LEU A 145 -9.02 2.98 -15.64
C LEU A 145 -10.17 2.87 -14.62
N LEU A 146 -9.86 2.56 -13.36
CA LEU A 146 -10.88 2.46 -12.30
C LEU A 146 -11.48 3.82 -11.98
N GLY A 147 -10.70 4.90 -11.99
CA GLY A 147 -11.21 6.25 -11.80
C GLY A 147 -12.17 6.64 -12.93
N TRP A 148 -11.80 6.36 -14.17
CA TRP A 148 -12.64 6.59 -15.35
C TRP A 148 -13.97 5.83 -15.28
N LEU A 149 -13.93 4.53 -14.93
CA LEU A 149 -15.14 3.73 -14.68
C LEU A 149 -15.98 4.30 -13.52
N GLY A 150 -15.33 4.88 -12.50
CA GLY A 150 -15.97 5.55 -11.39
C GLY A 150 -16.44 6.99 -11.66
N GLY A 151 -16.31 7.48 -12.91
CA GLY A 151 -16.73 8.82 -13.33
C GLY A 151 -15.70 9.93 -13.09
N VAL A 152 -14.48 9.61 -12.64
CA VAL A 152 -13.37 10.57 -12.55
C VAL A 152 -12.82 10.83 -13.94
N ARG A 153 -12.90 12.08 -14.40
CA ARG A 153 -12.36 12.53 -15.68
C ARG A 153 -11.06 13.28 -15.44
N GLU A 154 -10.06 13.00 -16.27
CA GLU A 154 -8.77 13.68 -16.22
C GLU A 154 -8.20 13.87 -17.63
N PRO A 155 -7.27 14.82 -17.84
CA PRO A 155 -6.64 15.01 -19.12
C PRO A 155 -5.84 13.77 -19.56
N ILE A 156 -5.95 13.38 -20.83
CA ILE A 156 -5.25 12.20 -21.39
C ILE A 156 -3.72 12.30 -21.15
N ALA A 157 -3.14 13.50 -21.26
CA ALA A 157 -1.73 13.72 -20.98
C ALA A 157 -1.35 13.43 -19.52
N ARG A 158 -2.26 13.68 -18.56
CA ARG A 158 -2.07 13.32 -17.15
C ARG A 158 -2.03 11.80 -16.99
N THR A 159 -2.98 11.09 -17.60
CA THR A 159 -3.09 9.63 -17.51
C THR A 159 -1.93 8.89 -18.19
N LEU A 160 -1.56 9.30 -19.41
CA LEU A 160 -0.64 8.53 -20.25
C LEU A 160 0.83 8.96 -20.14
N LEU A 161 1.13 10.19 -19.71
CA LEU A 161 2.49 10.72 -19.69
C LEU A 161 2.93 11.15 -18.29
N LEU A 162 2.24 12.13 -17.70
CA LEU A 162 2.70 12.77 -16.45
C LEU A 162 2.68 11.79 -15.27
N ARG A 163 1.55 11.12 -15.04
CA ARG A 163 1.42 10.22 -13.90
C ARG A 163 2.32 8.98 -14.01
N PRO A 164 2.42 8.28 -15.17
CA PRO A 164 3.36 7.19 -15.32
C PRO A 164 4.82 7.59 -15.04
N TRP A 165 5.22 8.78 -15.46
CA TRP A 165 6.54 9.33 -15.16
C TRP A 165 6.73 9.61 -13.66
N GLU A 166 5.77 10.25 -13.01
CA GLU A 166 5.78 10.50 -11.56
C GLU A 166 5.91 9.19 -10.77
N PHE A 167 5.11 8.19 -11.12
CA PHE A 167 5.13 6.88 -10.48
C PHE A 167 6.45 6.15 -10.75
N LEU A 168 6.99 6.21 -11.96
CA LEU A 168 8.30 5.61 -12.24
C LEU A 168 9.41 6.27 -11.41
N ARG A 169 9.43 7.59 -11.33
CA ARG A 169 10.41 8.35 -10.54
C ARG A 169 10.30 8.03 -9.06
N GLU A 170 9.08 8.00 -8.51
CA GLU A 170 8.83 7.61 -7.12
C GLU A 170 9.20 6.16 -6.84
N TRP A 171 8.95 5.25 -7.78
CA TRP A 171 9.34 3.85 -7.67
C TRP A 171 10.85 3.68 -7.56
N VAL A 172 11.60 4.34 -8.45
CA VAL A 172 13.07 4.34 -8.42
C VAL A 172 13.59 4.98 -7.13
N GLY A 173 13.01 6.12 -6.72
CA GLY A 173 13.35 6.77 -5.46
C GLY A 173 13.09 5.89 -4.24
N TRP A 174 11.97 5.17 -4.22
CA TRP A 174 11.65 4.21 -3.15
C TRP A 174 12.60 3.01 -3.11
N LEU A 175 12.99 2.47 -4.26
CA LEU A 175 14.00 1.42 -4.33
C LEU A 175 15.35 1.91 -3.78
N TRP A 176 15.72 3.17 -4.04
CA TRP A 176 16.92 3.78 -3.48
C TRP A 176 16.88 3.84 -1.94
N MET A 177 15.73 4.23 -1.38
CA MET A 177 15.51 4.26 0.08
C MET A 177 15.47 2.86 0.70
N THR A 178 15.11 1.84 -0.08
CA THR A 178 15.11 0.44 0.38
C THR A 178 16.53 -0.08 0.49
N HIS A 179 17.34 0.14 -0.55
CA HIS A 179 18.76 -0.20 -0.59
C HIS A 179 19.42 0.51 -1.78
N GLY A 180 20.45 1.34 -1.55
CA GLY A 180 21.02 2.22 -2.58
C GLY A 180 21.50 1.52 -3.87
N LEU A 181 21.96 0.27 -3.76
CA LEU A 181 22.36 -0.54 -4.93
C LEU A 181 21.19 -1.16 -5.72
N VAL A 182 19.99 -1.32 -5.14
CA VAL A 182 18.88 -2.03 -5.80
C VAL A 182 18.49 -1.41 -7.14
N PRO A 183 18.22 -0.10 -7.28
CA PRO A 183 17.80 0.47 -8.56
C PRO A 183 18.87 0.33 -9.65
N VAL A 184 20.16 0.41 -9.29
CA VAL A 184 21.29 0.24 -10.22
C VAL A 184 21.43 -1.22 -10.67
N LEU A 185 21.31 -2.15 -9.72
CA LEU A 185 21.46 -3.57 -9.99
C LEU A 185 20.22 -4.19 -10.64
N LEU A 186 19.05 -3.54 -10.56
CA LEU A 186 17.80 -4.13 -11.03
C LEU A 186 17.81 -4.42 -12.53
N VAL A 187 18.23 -3.47 -13.37
CA VAL A 187 18.27 -3.67 -14.83
C VAL A 187 19.18 -4.85 -15.25
N PRO A 188 20.46 -4.93 -14.82
CA PRO A 188 21.27 -6.10 -15.11
C PRO A 188 20.74 -7.38 -14.44
N ALA A 189 20.07 -7.27 -13.28
CA ALA A 189 19.37 -8.40 -12.67
C ALA A 189 18.27 -8.97 -13.56
N LEU A 190 17.46 -8.12 -14.19
CA LEU A 190 16.41 -8.55 -15.11
C LEU A 190 16.99 -9.26 -16.35
N GLY A 191 18.06 -8.70 -16.94
CA GLY A 191 18.75 -9.33 -18.05
C GLY A 191 19.35 -10.69 -17.68
N LEU A 192 19.99 -10.79 -16.51
CA LEU A 192 20.58 -12.05 -16.02
C LEU A 192 19.52 -13.06 -15.54
N ALA A 193 18.41 -12.59 -14.97
CA ALA A 193 17.26 -13.41 -14.64
C ALA A 193 16.70 -14.11 -15.89
N TRP A 194 16.62 -13.38 -17.01
CA TRP A 194 16.26 -13.95 -18.31
C TRP A 194 17.32 -14.92 -18.83
N ALA A 195 18.58 -14.50 -18.88
CA ALA A 195 19.66 -15.31 -19.43
C ALA A 195 19.89 -16.63 -18.65
N ARG A 196 19.66 -16.63 -17.33
CA ARG A 196 20.01 -17.74 -16.44
C ARG A 196 18.80 -18.54 -15.95
N GLY A 197 17.68 -17.87 -15.71
CA GLY A 197 16.42 -18.49 -15.27
C GLY A 197 15.42 -18.69 -16.41
N GLY A 198 15.78 -18.29 -17.64
CA GLY A 198 14.92 -18.37 -18.82
C GLY A 198 13.63 -17.57 -18.65
N ARG A 199 12.61 -17.94 -19.43
CA ARG A 199 11.27 -17.36 -19.32
C ARG A 199 10.65 -17.55 -17.93
N ALA A 200 11.02 -18.63 -17.23
CA ALA A 200 10.44 -18.98 -15.94
C ALA A 200 10.72 -17.92 -14.86
N LEU A 201 11.90 -17.31 -14.84
CA LEU A 201 12.22 -16.20 -13.94
C LEU A 201 12.15 -14.84 -14.64
N GLY A 202 12.56 -14.76 -15.90
CA GLY A 202 12.62 -13.53 -16.66
C GLY A 202 11.25 -12.86 -16.85
N VAL A 203 10.22 -13.62 -17.23
CA VAL A 203 8.87 -13.04 -17.45
C VAL A 203 8.27 -12.50 -16.14
N PRO A 204 8.22 -13.24 -15.01
CA PRO A 204 7.74 -12.68 -13.75
C PRO A 204 8.51 -11.43 -13.34
N ALA A 205 9.83 -11.40 -13.52
CA ALA A 205 10.67 -10.27 -13.15
C ALA A 205 10.32 -8.97 -13.93
N LEU A 206 9.74 -9.06 -15.13
CA LEU A 206 9.26 -7.88 -15.88
C LEU A 206 8.14 -7.12 -15.14
N VAL A 207 7.43 -7.76 -14.21
CA VAL A 207 6.45 -7.05 -13.38
C VAL A 207 7.11 -5.91 -12.60
N LEU A 208 8.41 -5.99 -12.28
CA LEU A 208 9.13 -4.93 -11.57
C LEU A 208 9.28 -3.65 -12.38
N LEU A 209 9.20 -3.74 -13.72
CA LEU A 209 9.17 -2.59 -14.63
C LEU A 209 7.74 -2.10 -14.87
N VAL A 210 6.79 -3.04 -14.95
CA VAL A 210 5.39 -2.74 -15.24
C VAL A 210 4.64 -2.22 -14.02
N HIS A 211 5.04 -2.59 -12.80
CA HIS A 211 4.38 -2.22 -11.55
C HIS A 211 4.08 -0.72 -11.40
N PRO A 212 5.06 0.21 -11.51
CA PRO A 212 4.76 1.64 -11.41
C PRO A 212 3.77 2.12 -12.47
N LEU A 213 3.85 1.57 -13.70
CA LEU A 213 2.95 1.92 -14.80
C LEU A 213 1.54 1.35 -14.55
N GLY A 214 1.44 0.11 -14.11
CA GLY A 214 0.17 -0.55 -13.79
C GLY A 214 -0.56 0.19 -12.66
N MET A 215 0.15 0.61 -11.62
CA MET A 215 -0.45 1.45 -10.57
C MET A 215 -0.90 2.81 -11.11
N ALA A 216 -0.10 3.46 -11.96
CA ALA A 216 -0.44 4.76 -12.54
C ALA A 216 -1.68 4.70 -13.46
N LEU A 217 -1.81 3.61 -14.23
CA LEU A 217 -2.82 3.48 -15.29
C LEU A 217 -4.11 2.80 -14.82
N LEU A 218 -4.05 1.85 -13.87
CA LEU A 218 -5.23 1.09 -13.45
C LEU A 218 -5.98 1.78 -12.31
N ALA A 219 -5.30 2.04 -11.19
CA ALA A 219 -5.92 2.46 -9.94
C ALA A 219 -4.98 3.38 -9.13
N PRO A 220 -4.60 4.53 -9.69
CA PRO A 220 -3.63 5.41 -9.04
C PRO A 220 -4.18 5.98 -7.74
N TYR A 221 -3.33 5.95 -6.72
CA TYR A 221 -3.53 6.64 -5.45
C TYR A 221 -2.19 7.04 -4.89
N ARG A 222 -1.95 8.35 -4.79
CA ARG A 222 -0.65 8.90 -4.38
C ARG A 222 0.46 8.38 -5.29
N GLY A 223 1.32 7.47 -4.80
CA GLY A 223 2.36 6.86 -5.60
C GLY A 223 3.07 5.71 -4.90
N PRO A 224 4.03 5.06 -5.57
CA PRO A 224 4.71 3.86 -5.08
C PRO A 224 5.49 4.03 -3.79
N ALA A 225 5.91 5.24 -3.45
CA ALA A 225 6.67 5.54 -2.23
C ALA A 225 5.77 5.82 -1.02
N PHE A 226 4.45 5.98 -1.23
CA PHE A 226 3.51 6.39 -0.19
C PHE A 226 3.51 5.41 0.98
N GLN A 227 3.70 5.95 2.20
CA GLN A 227 3.76 5.21 3.47
C GLN A 227 4.71 4.00 3.41
N GLU A 228 6.01 4.29 3.30
CA GLU A 228 7.09 3.31 3.11
C GLU A 228 6.87 2.39 1.90
N GLY A 229 6.09 2.82 0.92
CA GLY A 229 5.77 2.06 -0.29
C GLY A 229 4.98 0.78 -0.05
N ARG A 230 4.03 0.84 0.89
CA ARG A 230 3.10 -0.26 1.22
C ARG A 230 2.42 -0.91 0.00
N TYR A 231 2.24 -0.16 -1.08
CA TYR A 231 1.67 -0.62 -2.36
C TYR A 231 2.63 -1.52 -3.18
N SER A 232 3.89 -1.61 -2.77
CA SER A 232 4.94 -2.26 -3.57
C SER A 232 5.80 -3.25 -2.79
N ILE A 233 5.72 -3.25 -1.45
CA ILE A 233 6.45 -4.19 -0.57
C ILE A 233 6.26 -5.65 -0.99
N HIS A 234 5.07 -6.01 -1.46
CA HIS A 234 4.74 -7.38 -1.89
C HIS A 234 5.64 -7.91 -3.02
N LEU A 235 6.29 -7.03 -3.80
CA LEU A 235 7.22 -7.41 -4.88
C LEU A 235 8.68 -7.51 -4.44
N LEU A 236 9.04 -7.08 -3.22
CA LEU A 236 10.42 -7.20 -2.72
C LEU A 236 10.97 -8.64 -2.75
N PRO A 237 10.20 -9.69 -2.43
CA PRO A 237 10.64 -11.08 -2.67
C PRO A 237 11.17 -11.32 -4.09
N LEU A 238 10.47 -10.81 -5.11
CA LEU A 238 10.87 -10.95 -6.50
C LEU A 238 12.12 -10.12 -6.82
N VAL A 239 12.24 -8.90 -6.28
CA VAL A 239 13.44 -8.06 -6.41
C VAL A 239 14.67 -8.84 -5.94
N PHE A 240 14.63 -9.42 -4.73
CA PHE A 240 15.78 -10.12 -4.17
C PHE A 240 16.05 -11.48 -4.84
N VAL A 241 15.02 -12.18 -5.36
CA VAL A 241 15.22 -13.38 -6.20
C VAL A 241 15.89 -13.00 -7.53
N ALA A 242 15.48 -11.91 -8.18
CA ALA A 242 16.10 -11.45 -9.41
C ALA A 242 17.57 -11.03 -9.20
N LEU A 243 17.86 -10.30 -8.11
CA LEU A 243 19.23 -9.95 -7.73
C LEU A 243 20.08 -11.19 -7.44
N ALA A 244 19.53 -12.19 -6.77
CA ALA A 244 20.21 -13.47 -6.51
C ALA A 244 20.62 -14.18 -7.81
N ALA A 245 19.87 -14.01 -8.91
CA ALA A 245 20.22 -14.56 -10.21
C ALA A 245 21.53 -13.95 -10.77
N MET A 246 21.94 -12.76 -10.34
CA MET A 246 23.19 -12.11 -10.76
C MET A 246 24.44 -12.77 -10.14
N ALA A 247 24.32 -13.31 -8.93
CA ALA A 247 25.46 -13.58 -8.06
C ALA A 247 25.90 -15.06 -8.04
N ARG A 248 25.92 -15.78 -9.17
CA ARG A 248 26.29 -17.22 -9.18
C ARG A 248 27.72 -17.53 -8.72
N LYS A 249 28.67 -16.62 -8.94
CA LYS A 249 30.09 -16.76 -8.54
C LYS A 249 30.54 -15.48 -7.82
N THR A 250 29.98 -15.22 -6.64
CA THR A 250 30.37 -14.07 -5.81
C THR A 250 31.31 -14.48 -4.69
N ARG A 251 32.33 -13.67 -4.47
CA ARG A 251 33.22 -13.81 -3.31
C ARG A 251 32.45 -13.48 -2.02
N PRO A 252 32.72 -14.17 -0.90
CA PRO A 252 32.00 -13.96 0.35
C PRO A 252 32.09 -12.51 0.87
N TRP A 253 33.22 -11.84 0.66
CA TRP A 253 33.39 -10.44 1.05
C TRP A 253 32.42 -9.49 0.30
N ALA A 254 32.07 -9.78 -0.95
CA ALA A 254 31.13 -8.95 -1.72
C ALA A 254 29.70 -9.09 -1.18
N LEU A 255 29.34 -10.29 -0.73
CA LEU A 255 28.07 -10.55 -0.06
C LEU A 255 28.02 -9.86 1.32
N ALA A 256 29.11 -9.91 2.07
CA ALA A 256 29.23 -9.19 3.35
C ALA A 256 29.17 -7.67 3.15
N ALA A 257 29.85 -7.13 2.13
CA ALA A 257 29.79 -5.71 1.78
C ALA A 257 28.37 -5.28 1.37
N TYR A 258 27.65 -6.10 0.59
CA TYR A 258 26.26 -5.85 0.26
C TYR A 258 25.38 -5.77 1.51
N LEU A 259 25.51 -6.73 2.43
CA LEU A 259 24.77 -6.71 3.69
C LEU A 259 25.16 -5.51 4.58
N ALA A 260 26.43 -5.15 4.65
CA ALA A 260 26.88 -3.97 5.38
C ALA A 260 26.25 -2.68 4.81
N LEU A 261 26.17 -2.56 3.49
CA LEU A 261 25.49 -1.44 2.83
C LEU A 261 23.98 -1.47 3.08
N ALA A 262 23.36 -2.64 3.21
CA ALA A 262 21.94 -2.79 3.56
C ALA A 262 21.61 -2.28 4.97
N LEU A 263 22.59 -2.21 5.89
CA LEU A 263 22.39 -1.63 7.23
C LEU A 263 22.25 -0.11 7.21
N VAL A 264 22.84 0.58 6.23
CA VAL A 264 22.82 2.05 6.15
C VAL A 264 21.38 2.60 6.05
N PRO A 265 20.50 2.15 5.12
CA PRO A 265 19.13 2.66 5.03
C PRO A 265 18.22 2.23 6.19
N LEU A 266 18.61 1.22 6.99
CA LEU A 266 17.81 0.80 8.15
C LEU A 266 17.73 1.87 9.23
N VAL A 267 18.82 2.60 9.48
CA VAL A 267 18.85 3.66 10.51
C VAL A 267 17.81 4.76 10.24
N PRO A 268 17.79 5.41 9.05
CA PRO A 268 16.75 6.39 8.76
C PRO A 268 15.36 5.75 8.68
N ALA A 269 15.22 4.49 8.21
CA ALA A 269 13.93 3.81 8.21
C ALA A 269 13.36 3.59 9.62
N ALA A 270 14.21 3.19 10.57
CA ALA A 270 13.82 3.07 11.97
C ALA A 270 13.40 4.42 12.55
N GLY A 271 14.12 5.50 12.21
CA GLY A 271 13.75 6.87 12.57
C GLY A 271 12.38 7.28 12.03
N ARG A 272 12.11 7.06 10.74
CA ARG A 272 10.80 7.36 10.14
C ARG A 272 9.68 6.56 10.78
N TYR A 273 9.90 5.28 11.07
CA TYR A 273 8.92 4.46 11.79
C TYR A 273 8.65 4.98 13.21
N ALA A 274 9.70 5.31 13.97
CA ALA A 274 9.55 5.86 15.33
C ALA A 274 8.76 7.16 15.32
N TRP A 275 9.08 8.08 14.41
CA TRP A 275 8.34 9.34 14.24
C TRP A 275 6.91 9.13 13.75
N ALA A 276 6.67 8.19 12.84
CA ALA A 276 5.31 7.85 12.41
C ALA A 276 4.46 7.35 13.59
N VAL A 277 5.00 6.47 14.45
CA VAL A 277 4.32 6.01 15.66
C VAL A 277 4.08 7.17 16.63
N GLN A 278 5.08 8.02 16.85
CA GLN A 278 4.96 9.17 17.74
C GLN A 278 3.87 10.13 17.25
N ASN A 279 3.86 10.48 15.97
CA ASN A 279 2.89 11.40 15.36
C ASN A 279 1.45 10.91 15.55
N ILE A 280 1.18 9.65 15.21
CA ILE A 280 -0.17 9.08 15.34
C ILE A 280 -0.61 9.03 16.81
N ASN A 281 0.30 8.71 17.74
CA ASN A 281 -0.01 8.74 19.16
C ASN A 281 -0.28 10.16 19.68
N ALA A 282 0.56 11.11 19.30
CA ALA A 282 0.48 12.49 19.75
C ALA A 282 -0.72 13.25 19.18
N MET A 283 -1.26 12.84 18.02
CA MET A 283 -2.35 13.54 17.35
C MET A 283 -3.65 12.72 17.31
N GLN A 284 -3.77 11.70 16.45
CA GLN A 284 -5.05 11.03 16.25
C GLN A 284 -5.48 10.18 17.46
N VAL A 285 -4.56 9.45 18.09
CA VAL A 285 -4.87 8.69 19.32
C VAL A 285 -5.21 9.66 20.46
N HIS A 286 -4.43 10.73 20.60
CA HIS A 286 -4.66 11.76 21.59
C HIS A 286 -6.03 12.42 21.42
N LEU A 287 -6.39 12.84 20.21
CA LEU A 287 -7.72 13.40 19.90
C LEU A 287 -8.83 12.39 20.16
N GLY A 288 -8.66 11.13 19.76
CA GLY A 288 -9.63 10.07 20.06
C GLY A 288 -9.89 9.91 21.56
N ARG A 289 -8.83 9.94 22.39
CA ARG A 289 -8.94 9.89 23.86
C ARG A 289 -9.50 11.17 24.46
N TRP A 290 -9.15 12.34 23.93
CA TRP A 290 -9.70 13.61 24.36
C TRP A 290 -11.21 13.67 24.11
N VAL A 291 -11.67 13.27 22.91
CA VAL A 291 -13.10 13.11 22.61
C VAL A 291 -13.73 12.15 23.60
N ALA A 292 -13.04 11.04 23.91
CA ALA A 292 -13.55 10.02 24.82
C ALA A 292 -13.92 10.56 26.20
N THR A 293 -13.20 11.59 26.68
CA THR A 293 -13.36 12.16 28.02
C THR A 293 -14.11 13.50 28.04
N HIS A 294 -14.24 14.20 26.91
CA HIS A 294 -14.80 15.55 26.88
C HIS A 294 -16.15 15.68 26.15
N LEU A 295 -16.49 14.75 25.27
CA LEU A 295 -17.77 14.79 24.53
C LEU A 295 -18.77 13.76 25.07
N PRO A 296 -20.09 14.00 25.01
CA PRO A 296 -21.07 12.99 25.40
C PRO A 296 -20.98 11.75 24.49
N GLN A 297 -21.44 10.60 24.99
CA GLN A 297 -21.42 9.34 24.23
C GLN A 297 -22.30 9.39 22.97
N THR A 298 -23.34 10.23 23.00
CA THR A 298 -24.24 10.47 21.87
C THR A 298 -23.70 11.47 20.84
N ALA A 299 -22.53 12.05 21.07
CA ALA A 299 -21.95 13.03 20.14
C ALA A 299 -21.61 12.38 18.80
N ARG A 300 -22.15 12.95 17.72
CA ARG A 300 -21.80 12.61 16.33
C ARG A 300 -20.67 13.53 15.89
N ILE A 301 -19.57 12.94 15.44
CA ILE A 301 -18.37 13.70 15.06
C ILE A 301 -18.05 13.50 13.57
N ALA A 302 -17.87 14.59 12.84
CA ALA A 302 -17.36 14.56 11.48
C ALA A 302 -15.84 14.63 11.49
N VAL A 303 -15.16 13.73 10.78
CA VAL A 303 -13.70 13.67 10.76
C VAL A 303 -13.19 13.39 9.36
N ASN A 304 -12.00 13.89 9.02
CA ASN A 304 -11.34 13.53 7.75
C ASN A 304 -10.30 12.41 7.91
N ASP A 305 -9.99 12.01 9.14
CA ASP A 305 -9.13 10.86 9.45
C ASP A 305 -9.80 9.99 10.53
N VAL A 306 -10.55 8.98 10.06
CA VAL A 306 -11.43 8.16 10.90
C VAL A 306 -10.66 7.31 11.90
N GLY A 307 -9.54 6.71 11.48
CA GLY A 307 -8.93 5.53 12.11
C GLY A 307 -8.87 5.55 13.65
N ALA A 308 -7.82 6.15 14.21
CA ALA A 308 -7.62 6.14 15.65
C ALA A 308 -8.67 6.99 16.40
N ILE A 309 -9.16 8.08 15.80
CA ILE A 309 -10.14 8.96 16.43
C ILE A 309 -11.44 8.16 16.70
N ALA A 310 -11.99 7.47 15.71
CA ALA A 310 -13.17 6.62 15.86
C ALA A 310 -12.92 5.49 16.88
N TYR A 311 -11.78 4.80 16.77
CA TYR A 311 -11.48 3.64 17.61
C TYR A 311 -11.39 3.99 19.11
N PHE A 312 -10.65 5.04 19.46
CA PHE A 312 -10.45 5.44 20.86
C PHE A 312 -11.61 6.25 21.41
N SER A 313 -12.28 7.04 20.55
CA SER A 313 -13.44 7.81 20.99
C SER A 313 -14.68 6.93 21.18
N ARG A 314 -14.89 5.88 20.38
CA ARG A 314 -16.15 5.11 20.38
C ARG A 314 -17.41 5.98 20.13
N ARG A 315 -17.25 7.12 19.43
CA ARG A 315 -18.37 7.97 18.99
C ARG A 315 -18.84 7.54 17.61
N GLU A 316 -20.07 7.88 17.27
CA GLU A 316 -20.54 7.81 15.88
C GLU A 316 -19.75 8.81 15.04
N VAL A 317 -19.22 8.34 13.92
CA VAL A 317 -18.32 9.14 13.06
C VAL A 317 -18.92 9.29 11.67
N ILE A 318 -18.92 10.53 11.19
CA ILE A 318 -19.16 10.90 9.80
C ILE A 318 -17.80 11.08 9.13
N ASP A 319 -17.46 10.19 8.21
CA ASP A 319 -16.17 10.23 7.50
C ASP A 319 -16.24 11.16 6.30
N LEU A 320 -15.57 12.31 6.42
CA LEU A 320 -15.53 13.33 5.38
C LEU A 320 -14.74 12.89 4.13
N MET A 321 -14.02 11.77 4.20
CA MET A 321 -13.30 11.20 3.06
C MET A 321 -14.06 10.08 2.34
N GLY A 322 -15.15 9.58 2.92
CA GLY A 322 -16.03 8.59 2.31
C GLY A 322 -15.54 7.13 2.35
N LEU A 323 -14.65 6.78 3.27
CA LEU A 323 -14.23 5.39 3.50
C LEU A 323 -15.31 4.58 4.22
N VAL A 324 -15.92 5.16 5.26
CA VAL A 324 -17.02 4.53 6.02
C VAL A 324 -18.37 5.24 5.87
N THR A 325 -18.39 6.42 5.24
CA THR A 325 -19.61 7.19 4.93
C THR A 325 -19.67 7.45 3.42
N PRO A 326 -19.96 6.44 2.59
CA PRO A 326 -19.88 6.56 1.12
C PRO A 326 -20.79 7.66 0.54
N GLU A 327 -21.83 8.07 1.26
CA GLU A 327 -22.80 9.10 0.87
C GLU A 327 -22.17 10.49 0.69
N ILE A 328 -21.00 10.77 1.31
CA ILE A 328 -20.30 12.05 1.09
C ILE A 328 -19.55 12.10 -0.25
N ILE A 329 -19.29 10.96 -0.90
CA ILE A 329 -18.43 10.90 -2.10
C ILE A 329 -18.88 11.87 -3.21
N PRO A 330 -20.18 11.98 -3.56
CA PRO A 330 -20.64 12.96 -4.55
C PRO A 330 -20.34 14.41 -4.13
N TYR A 331 -20.58 14.75 -2.86
CA TYR A 331 -20.32 16.08 -2.31
C TYR A 331 -18.82 16.42 -2.34
N ARG A 332 -17.95 15.47 -1.97
CA ARG A 332 -16.50 15.66 -2.01
C ARG A 332 -15.97 15.93 -3.42
N ARG A 333 -16.62 15.39 -4.46
CA ARG A 333 -16.24 15.63 -5.87
C ARG A 333 -16.51 17.08 -6.31
N GLU A 334 -17.42 17.78 -5.64
CA GLU A 334 -17.67 19.21 -5.85
C GLU A 334 -16.64 20.09 -5.13
N GLY A 335 -15.71 19.48 -4.40
CA GLY A 335 -14.72 20.18 -3.58
C GLY A 335 -15.27 20.56 -2.20
N GLU A 336 -14.63 21.54 -1.59
CA GLU A 336 -14.89 21.92 -0.20
C GLU A 336 -16.31 22.50 0.00
N SER A 337 -16.88 23.17 -1.01
CA SER A 337 -18.25 23.67 -0.98
C SER A 337 -19.28 22.53 -0.83
N GLY A 338 -19.04 21.38 -1.47
CA GLY A 338 -19.88 20.20 -1.30
C GLY A 338 -19.74 19.60 0.10
N VAL A 339 -18.53 19.54 0.66
CA VAL A 339 -18.30 19.09 2.04
C VAL A 339 -19.03 19.99 3.05
N LEU A 340 -18.98 21.30 2.86
CA LEU A 340 -19.75 22.28 3.64
C LEU A 340 -21.25 21.99 3.59
N ARG A 341 -21.80 21.76 2.38
CA ARG A 341 -23.21 21.39 2.20
C ARG A 341 -23.55 20.07 2.90
N TYR A 342 -22.65 19.09 2.87
CA TYR A 342 -22.87 17.82 3.54
C TYR A 342 -22.86 17.93 5.08
N ILE A 343 -21.95 18.74 5.63
CA ILE A 343 -21.92 19.04 7.08
C ILE A 343 -23.20 19.76 7.49
N ALA A 344 -23.70 20.69 6.68
CA ALA A 344 -24.97 21.37 6.89
C ALA A 344 -26.15 20.38 6.98
N LEU A 345 -26.22 19.44 6.03
CA LEU A 345 -27.27 18.42 5.95
C LEU A 345 -27.22 17.40 7.10
N THR A 346 -26.01 16.97 7.48
CA THR A 346 -25.83 15.91 8.48
C THR A 346 -25.76 16.43 9.92
N CYS A 347 -25.49 17.73 10.07
CA CYS A 347 -25.35 18.48 11.31
C CYS A 347 -24.65 17.68 12.45
N PRO A 348 -23.34 17.39 12.33
CA PRO A 348 -22.57 16.78 13.41
C PRO A 348 -22.41 17.74 14.59
N ASP A 349 -22.27 17.21 15.80
CA ASP A 349 -22.00 18.04 16.99
C ASP A 349 -20.61 18.70 16.91
N HIS A 350 -19.63 17.95 16.40
CA HIS A 350 -18.25 18.39 16.29
C HIS A 350 -17.64 18.00 14.95
N VAL A 351 -16.69 18.81 14.49
CA VAL A 351 -15.89 18.57 13.29
C VAL A 351 -14.42 18.51 13.72
N ILE A 352 -13.73 17.40 13.47
CA ILE A 352 -12.32 17.22 13.82
C ILE A 352 -11.53 17.01 12.53
N VAL A 353 -10.83 18.06 12.09
CA VAL A 353 -10.17 18.06 10.79
C VAL A 353 -8.79 18.68 10.79
N PHE A 354 -8.00 18.36 9.77
CA PHE A 354 -6.84 19.17 9.39
C PHE A 354 -7.32 20.47 8.73
N PRO A 355 -7.10 21.66 9.31
CA PRO A 355 -7.53 22.91 8.68
C PRO A 355 -6.91 23.12 7.28
N ALA A 356 -5.67 22.62 7.10
CA ALA A 356 -4.98 22.65 5.81
C ALA A 356 -5.70 21.85 4.69
N TRP A 357 -6.57 20.91 5.04
CA TRP A 357 -7.37 20.15 4.06
C TRP A 357 -8.70 20.84 3.74
N PHE A 358 -9.20 21.64 4.68
CA PHE A 358 -10.50 22.33 4.58
C PHE A 358 -10.37 23.80 5.03
N PRO A 359 -9.63 24.63 4.29
CA PRO A 359 -9.40 26.03 4.66
C PRO A 359 -10.67 26.88 4.61
N GLN A 360 -11.58 26.66 3.67
CA GLN A 360 -12.81 27.44 3.56
C GLN A 360 -13.80 27.10 4.69
N LEU A 361 -13.94 25.82 5.02
CA LEU A 361 -14.78 25.33 6.11
C LEU A 361 -14.27 25.87 7.46
N THR A 362 -12.97 25.72 7.71
CA THR A 362 -12.39 26.10 9.00
C THR A 362 -12.25 27.61 9.19
N ALA A 363 -12.34 28.41 8.11
CA ALA A 363 -12.44 29.86 8.18
C ALA A 363 -13.82 30.40 8.60
N ARG A 364 -14.88 29.56 8.56
CA ARG A 364 -16.25 29.95 8.90
C ARG A 364 -16.49 29.99 10.41
N ALA A 365 -16.01 31.04 11.07
CA ALA A 365 -16.20 31.27 12.51
C ALA A 365 -17.67 31.44 12.93
N ASP A 366 -18.56 31.73 11.97
CA ASP A 366 -20.01 31.72 12.15
C ASP A 366 -20.58 30.30 12.31
N LEU A 367 -19.91 29.28 11.75
CA LEU A 367 -20.33 27.87 11.81
C LEU A 367 -19.51 27.05 12.81
N LEU A 368 -18.20 27.24 12.87
CA LEU A 368 -17.27 26.41 13.62
C LEU A 368 -16.54 27.19 14.70
N GLU A 369 -16.58 26.66 15.92
CA GLU A 369 -15.85 27.18 17.06
C GLU A 369 -14.71 26.23 17.45
N PRO A 370 -13.43 26.65 17.37
CA PRO A 370 -12.32 25.79 17.76
C PRO A 370 -12.35 25.55 19.28
N VAL A 371 -12.46 24.29 19.70
CA VAL A 371 -12.51 23.91 21.12
C VAL A 371 -11.25 23.19 21.60
N TYR A 372 -10.51 22.56 20.68
CA TYR A 372 -9.27 21.88 21.03
C TYR A 372 -8.32 21.76 19.83
N ARG A 373 -7.02 21.89 20.05
CA ARG A 373 -6.00 21.86 18.99
C ARG A 373 -4.84 20.95 19.36
N VAL A 374 -4.34 20.24 18.37
CA VAL A 374 -3.12 19.46 18.48
C VAL A 374 -2.20 19.80 17.33
N ARG A 375 -0.96 20.18 17.67
CA ARG A 375 0.09 20.50 16.70
C ARG A 375 1.30 19.59 16.92
N LEU A 376 1.79 19.00 15.84
CA LEU A 376 3.02 18.24 15.82
C LEU A 376 4.19 19.18 15.54
N GLU A 377 5.27 19.06 16.32
CA GLU A 377 6.54 19.76 16.04
C GLU A 377 7.21 19.23 14.77
N ARG A 378 7.13 17.92 14.56
CA ARG A 378 7.61 17.22 13.37
C ARG A 378 6.49 16.36 12.81
N ASN A 379 6.10 16.62 11.56
CA ASN A 379 5.12 15.80 10.85
C ASN A 379 5.81 14.87 9.83
N GLU A 380 5.91 13.61 10.18
CA GLU A 380 6.44 12.52 9.35
C GLU A 380 5.33 11.78 8.58
N VAL A 381 4.13 11.62 9.15
CA VAL A 381 3.10 10.73 8.57
C VAL A 381 1.67 11.28 8.59
N ALA A 382 1.36 12.28 9.42
CA ALA A 382 0.00 12.82 9.53
C ALA A 382 -0.36 13.69 8.32
N GLY A 383 -1.66 13.83 8.04
CA GLY A 383 -2.16 14.56 6.87
C GLY A 383 -1.79 16.06 6.86
N ALA A 384 -1.56 16.65 8.03
CA ALA A 384 -1.01 17.99 8.21
C ALA A 384 -0.40 18.11 9.62
N ALA A 385 0.34 19.21 9.87
CA ALA A 385 1.01 19.43 11.16
C ALA A 385 0.06 19.84 12.30
N GLU A 386 -1.14 20.32 11.99
CA GLU A 386 -2.15 20.75 12.98
C GLU A 386 -3.50 20.12 12.66
N MET A 387 -4.14 19.54 13.68
CA MET A 387 -5.51 19.02 13.63
C MET A 387 -6.32 19.68 14.74
N VAL A 388 -7.54 20.09 14.42
CA VAL A 388 -8.38 20.91 15.30
C VAL A 388 -9.75 20.27 15.45
N ALA A 389 -10.23 20.20 16.68
CA ALA A 389 -11.61 19.89 17.00
C ALA A 389 -12.40 21.19 17.12
N TYR A 390 -13.49 21.26 16.35
CA TYR A 390 -14.44 22.36 16.31
C TYR A 390 -15.78 21.89 16.85
N ARG A 391 -16.46 22.73 17.63
CA ARG A 391 -17.89 22.60 17.92
C ARG A 391 -18.69 23.27 16.81
N LEU A 392 -19.72 22.58 16.31
CA LEU A 392 -20.65 23.19 15.36
C LEU A 392 -21.60 24.13 16.11
N ARG A 393 -21.60 25.42 15.77
CA ARG A 393 -22.41 26.44 16.47
C ARG A 393 -23.88 26.37 16.08
N ARG A 394 -24.15 26.11 14.80
CA ARG A 394 -25.50 26.03 14.22
C ARG A 394 -25.46 25.05 13.05
N CYS A 395 -26.51 24.26 12.87
CA CYS A 395 -26.74 23.61 11.59
C CYS A 395 -26.99 24.71 10.55
N ALA A 396 -26.24 24.75 9.46
CA ALA A 396 -26.57 25.64 8.36
C ALA A 396 -27.86 25.10 7.72
N VAL A 397 -28.99 25.79 7.95
CA VAL A 397 -30.26 25.53 7.27
C VAL A 397 -30.37 26.49 6.10
#